data_AF-A0A0C2VED4-F1
#
_entry.id   AF-A0A0C2VED4-F1
#
_cell.length_a   1.000
_cell.length_b   1.000
_cell.length_c   1.000
_cell.angle_alpha   90.00
_cell.angle_beta   90.00
_cell.angle_gamma   90.00
#
_symmetry.space_group_name_H-M   'P 1'
#
loop_
_entity.id
_entity.type
_entity.pdbx_description
1 polymer ?
#
loop_
_entity_poly.entity_id
_entity_poly.type
_entity_poly.pdbx_seq_one_letter_code
_entity_poly.pdbx_strand_id
1 'polypeptide(L)' 'MEEINFAIVAPLALINIIIAVIGLIDLAKRPSVNGPKWVWVLIIIIISLIGPILYFVFGRRDT' A
#
# COMPACT_ATOMS: atom_id res chain seq x y z
N MET A 1 31.42 7.66 5.49
CA MET A 1 30.19 7.62 4.69
C MET A 1 29.92 6.15 4.42
N GLU A 2 28.91 5.54 5.05
CA GLU A 2 28.54 4.16 4.73
C GLU A 2 28.04 4.08 3.28
N GLU A 3 28.58 3.15 2.49
CA GLU A 3 28.04 2.84 1.18
C GLU A 3 26.74 2.05 1.36
N ILE A 4 25.61 2.67 1.03
CA ILE A 4 24.33 1.97 1.01
C ILE A 4 24.35 0.96 -0.14
N ASN A 5 24.25 -0.33 0.20
CA ASN A 5 24.16 -1.38 -0.80
C ASN A 5 22.76 -1.41 -1.43
N PHE A 6 22.63 -0.73 -2.57
CA PHE A 6 21.39 -0.68 -3.34
C PHE A 6 20.87 -2.06 -3.78
N ALA A 7 21.72 -3.09 -3.87
CA ALA A 7 21.29 -4.45 -4.20
C ALA A 7 20.37 -5.05 -3.11
N ILE A 8 20.46 -4.56 -1.87
CA ILE A 8 19.60 -4.99 -0.75
C ILE A 8 18.33 -4.12 -0.68
N VAL A 9 18.46 -2.82 -0.91
CA VAL A 9 17.35 -1.87 -0.80
C VAL A 9 16.39 -1.95 -1.98
N ALA A 10 16.90 -2.16 -3.20
CA ALA A 10 16.09 -2.16 -4.41
C ALA A 10 15.00 -3.26 -4.43
N PRO A 11 15.28 -4.52 -4.04
CA PRO A 11 14.23 -5.54 -3.95
C PRO A 11 13.12 -5.19 -2.94
N LEU A 12 13.49 -4.65 -1.77
CA LEU A 12 12.52 -4.26 -0.74
C LEU A 12 11.64 -3.10 -1.22
N ALA A 13 12.23 -2.10 -1.89
CA ALA A 13 11.50 -1.00 -2.48
C ALA A 13 10.56 -1.47 -3.59
N LEU A 14 11.00 -2.40 -4.44
CA LEU A 14 10.19 -2.96 -5.51
C LEU A 14 8.95 -3.69 -4.96
N ILE A 15 9.14 -4.53 -3.94
CA ILE A 15 8.03 -5.24 -3.27
C ILE A 15 7.03 -4.23 -2.69
N ASN A 16 7.53 -3.19 -2.00
CA ASN A 16 6.68 -2.13 -1.46
C ASN A 16 5.83 -1.44 -2.53
N ILE A 17 6.43 -1.10 -3.67
CA ILE A 17 5.73 -0.46 -4.79
C ILE A 17 4.67 -1.40 -5.35
N ILE A 18 4.99 -2.68 -5.56
CA ILE A 18 4.04 -3.68 -6.07
C ILE A 18 2.82 -3.79 -5.14
N ILE A 19 3.03 -3.92 -3.83
CA ILE A 19 1.93 -4.06 -2.86
C ILE A 19 1.09 -2.79 -2.83
N ALA A 20 1.70 -1.61 -2.85
CA ALA A 20 0.99 -0.33 -2.90
C ALA A 20 0.13 -0.19 -4.15
N VAL A 21 0.67 -0.53 -5.33
CA VAL A 21 -0.07 -0.51 -6.60
C VAL A 21 -1.24 -1.48 -6.58
N ILE A 22 -1.05 -2.71 -6.08
CA ILE A 22 -2.15 -3.68 -5.94
C ILE A 22 -3.23 -3.13 -5.00
N GLY A 23 -2.83 -2.52 -3.88
CA GLY A 23 -3.77 -1.89 -2.93
C GLY A 23 -4.59 -0.77 -3.56
N LEU A 24 -3.96 0.12 -4.34
CA LEU A 24 -4.65 1.19 -5.04
C LEU A 24 -5.59 0.67 -6.14
N ILE A 25 -5.16 -0.34 -6.90
CA ILE A 25 -6.01 -0.98 -7.93
C ILE A 25 -7.23 -1.65 -7.30
N ASP A 26 -7.03 -2.38 -6.19
CA ASP A 26 -8.12 -3.02 -5.45
C ASP A 26 -9.09 -1.98 -4.89
N LEU A 27 -8.58 -0.88 -4.33
CA LEU A 27 -9.38 0.24 -3.82
C LEU A 27 -10.21 0.91 -4.92
N ALA A 28 -9.63 1.09 -6.11
CA ALA A 28 -10.33 1.68 -7.25
C ALA A 28 -11.46 0.77 -7.76
N LYS A 29 -11.23 -0.55 -7.79
CA LYS A 29 -12.20 -1.55 -8.28
C LYS A 29 -13.35 -1.81 -7.32
N ARG A 30 -13.14 -1.68 -6.01
CA ARG A 30 -14.19 -1.99 -5.03
C ARG A 30 -15.29 -0.92 -5.02
N PRO A 31 -16.58 -1.29 -5.09
CA PRO A 31 -17.67 -0.32 -5.06
C PRO A 31 -17.78 0.36 -3.69
N SER A 32 -17.55 -0.39 -2.60
CA SER A 32 -17.57 0.08 -1.23
C SER A 32 -16.35 -0.43 -0.45
N VAL A 33 -15.89 0.38 0.51
CA VAL A 33 -14.79 0.08 1.43
C VAL A 33 -15.17 0.56 2.83
N ASN A 34 -14.38 0.23 3.85
CA ASN A 34 -14.64 0.69 5.21
C ASN A 34 -14.29 2.17 5.35
N GLY A 35 -15.29 3.06 5.26
CA GLY A 35 -15.08 4.51 5.31
C GLY A 35 -14.84 5.15 3.93
N PRO A 36 -14.40 6.41 3.88
CA PRO A 36 -14.23 7.13 2.61
C PRO A 36 -13.05 6.59 1.80
N LYS A 37 -13.25 6.34 0.50
CA LYS A 37 -12.21 5.82 -0.41
C LYS A 37 -10.93 6.68 -0.42
N TRP A 38 -11.06 8.01 -0.35
CA TRP A 38 -9.92 8.93 -0.41
C TRP A 38 -8.99 8.80 0.82
N VAL A 39 -9.53 8.40 1.98
CA VAL A 39 -8.73 8.19 3.20
C VAL A 39 -7.78 7.01 2.98
N TRP A 40 -8.25 5.94 2.35
CA TRP A 40 -7.42 4.78 2.05
C TRP A 40 -6.31 5.08 1.03
N VAL A 41 -6.57 5.95 0.05
CA VAL A 41 -5.52 6.43 -0.86
C VAL A 41 -4.40 7.12 -0.08
N LEU A 42 -4.76 8.03 0.85
CA LEU A 42 -3.78 8.71 1.70
C LEU A 42 -3.02 7.74 2.60
N ILE A 43 -3.71 6.78 3.22
CA ILE A 43 -3.08 5.75 4.06
C ILE A 43 -2.04 4.95 3.26
N ILE A 44 -2.40 4.49 2.06
CA ILE A 44 -1.51 3.69 1.20
C ILE A 44 -0.27 4.49 0.77
N ILE A 45 -0.42 5.78 0.48
CA ILE A 45 0.67 6.63 -0.03
C ILE A 45 1.57 7.18 1.10
N ILE A 46 0.98 7.62 2.21
CA ILE A 46 1.71 8.29 3.30
C ILE A 46 2.38 7.28 4.21
N ILE A 47 1.74 6.13 4.42
CA ILE A 47 2.21 5.11 5.36
C ILE A 47 2.84 3.98 4.55
N SER A 48 3.96 4.22 3.85
CA SER A 48 4.64 3.32 2.91
C SER A 48 4.33 1.81 3.01
N LEU A 49 5.07 1.03 3.83
CA LEU A 49 4.92 -0.43 3.92
C LEU A 49 3.62 -0.83 4.64
N ILE A 50 3.21 -0.06 5.65
CA ILE A 50 2.13 -0.42 6.57
C ILE A 50 0.75 -0.08 5.99
N GLY A 51 0.63 0.98 5.21
CA GLY A 51 -0.59 1.52 4.62
C GLY A 51 -1.30 0.54 3.68
N PRO A 52 -0.61 -0.09 2.72
CA PRO A 52 -1.18 -1.17 1.91
C PRO A 52 -1.66 -2.35 2.76
N ILE A 53 -0.91 -2.72 3.80
CA ILE A 53 -1.28 -3.80 4.72
C ILE A 53 -2.56 -3.43 5.50
N LEU A 54 -2.62 -2.22 6.05
CA LEU A 54 -3.81 -1.71 6.76
C LEU A 54 -5.02 -1.65 5.84
N TYR A 55 -4.84 -1.24 4.58
CA TYR A 55 -5.92 -1.27 3.60
C TYR A 55 -6.44 -2.70 3.37
N PHE A 56 -5.55 -3.69 3.22
CA PHE A 56 -5.98 -5.07 3.01
C PHE A 56 -6.65 -5.70 4.22
N VAL A 57 -6.23 -5.35 5.45
CA VAL A 57 -6.80 -5.91 6.68
C VAL A 57 -8.09 -5.21 7.10
N PHE A 58 -8.13 -3.88 7.02
CA PHE A 58 -9.23 -3.07 7.57
C PHE A 58 -10.04 -2.35 6.49
N GLY A 59 -9.42 -1.93 5.40
CA GLY A 59 -10.08 -1.15 4.34
C GLY A 59 -10.97 -1.99 3.44
N ARG A 60 -10.58 -3.24 3.18
CA ARG A 60 -11.41 -4.22 2.48
C ARG A 60 -12.68 -4.48 3.28
N ARG A 61 -13.83 -4.18 2.66
CA ARG A 61 -15.10 -4.79 3.05
C ARG A 61 -15.17 -6.15 2.37
N ASP A 62 -15.07 -7.19 3.17
CA ASP A 62 -15.43 -8.54 2.78
C ASP A 62 -16.87 -8.74 3.30
N THR A 63 -17.83 -8.38 2.45
CA THR A 63 -19.27 -8.63 2.65
C THR A 63 -19.76 -9.50 1.53
#